data_AF-A0AAD7D6X8-F1
#
_entry.id   AF-A0AAD7D6X8-F1
#
_cell.length_a   1.000
_cell.length_b   1.000
_cell.length_c   1.000
_cell.angle_alpha   90.00
_cell.angle_beta   90.00
_cell.angle_gamma   90.00
#
_symmetry.space_group_name_H-M   'P 1'
#
loop_
_entity.id
_entity.type
_entity.pdbx_description
1 polymer ?
#
loop_
_entity_poly.entity_id
_entity_poly.type
_entity_poly.pdbx_seq_one_letter_code
_entity_poly.pdbx_strand_id
1 'polypeptide(L)'
;MKSVYVALLFLPFVLAGDFTVGVGKDENTGKKGLGFDPSSINPQVGDTIVFEFRSGSHSAVQSTFANPCTGSGGFNSGVITVDDSLGVDAPDLPTVRLVVNDTQPLWFFDEAGGLCNKGAVLSVNPSITQSDAAFKANAESGTAGSSGSAASDDTPKSTSDDAPKSTSGSASGSGSATSSVTGSGSSPSQTPPPNGAKHFAAGGAYGISIVAALWALL
;
A
#
# COMPACT_ATOMS: atom_id res chain seq x y z
N MET A 1 -31.32 15.06 57.08
CA MET A 1 -30.21 15.55 56.24
C MET A 1 -30.15 14.65 55.01
N LYS A 2 -30.45 15.17 53.82
CA LYS A 2 -30.54 14.36 52.58
C LYS A 2 -29.16 14.36 51.91
N SER A 3 -28.51 13.21 51.85
CA SER A 3 -27.23 13.06 51.15
C SER A 3 -27.46 13.13 49.64
N VAL A 4 -26.80 14.07 48.99
CA VAL A 4 -26.77 14.18 47.53
C VAL A 4 -25.51 13.44 47.06
N TYR A 5 -25.70 12.36 46.31
CA TYR A 5 -24.62 11.67 45.63
C TYR A 5 -24.40 12.32 44.26
N VAL A 6 -23.19 12.84 44.03
CA VAL A 6 -22.74 13.31 42.71
C VAL A 6 -22.07 12.13 42.02
N ALA A 7 -22.73 11.56 41.02
CA ALA A 7 -22.14 10.55 40.16
C ALA A 7 -21.25 11.25 39.12
N LEU A 8 -19.92 11.11 39.24
CA LEU A 8 -18.98 11.50 38.19
C LEU A 8 -19.10 10.49 37.04
N LEU A 9 -19.74 10.90 35.94
CA LEU A 9 -19.67 10.19 34.67
C LEU A 9 -18.28 10.42 34.06
N PHE A 10 -17.40 9.42 34.16
CA PHE A 10 -16.18 9.36 33.36
C PHE A 10 -16.57 9.09 31.91
N LEU A 11 -16.69 10.14 31.11
CA LEU A 11 -16.81 10.03 29.67
C LEU A 11 -15.44 9.58 29.11
N PRO A 12 -15.35 8.42 28.44
CA PRO A 12 -14.12 8.03 27.77
C PRO A 12 -13.88 8.98 26.60
N PHE A 13 -12.89 9.85 26.72
CA PHE A 13 -12.37 10.60 25.59
C PHE A 13 -11.55 9.65 24.71
N VAL A 14 -12.05 9.34 23.52
CA VAL A 14 -11.24 8.70 22.48
C VAL A 14 -10.38 9.79 21.85
N LEU A 15 -9.07 9.75 22.11
CA LEU A 15 -8.09 10.60 21.43
C LEU A 15 -7.80 9.96 20.07
N ALA A 16 -8.15 10.66 18.99
CA ALA A 16 -7.71 10.31 17.64
C ALA A 16 -6.22 10.62 17.49
N GLY A 17 -5.44 9.62 17.09
CA GLY A 17 -4.01 9.74 16.77
C GLY A 17 -3.72 9.70 15.26
N ASP A 18 -2.55 10.21 14.89
CA ASP A 18 -2.03 10.12 13.52
C ASP A 18 -0.98 8.98 13.44
N PHE A 19 -1.13 8.09 12.47
CA PHE A 19 -0.17 7.05 12.09
C PHE A 19 0.48 7.44 10.77
N THR A 20 1.66 8.06 10.82
CA THR A 20 2.42 8.40 9.62
C THR A 20 3.11 7.16 9.05
N VAL A 21 2.83 6.85 7.79
CA VAL A 21 3.46 5.78 7.02
C VAL A 21 4.22 6.41 5.85
N GLY A 22 5.54 6.25 5.81
CA GLY A 22 6.37 6.66 4.69
C GLY A 22 6.22 5.72 3.51
N VAL A 23 5.75 6.21 2.36
CA VAL A 23 5.62 5.44 1.12
C VAL A 23 6.85 5.67 0.24
N GLY A 24 7.55 4.62 -0.16
CA GLY A 24 8.86 4.71 -0.82
C GLY A 24 10.04 4.69 0.14
N LYS A 25 9.85 4.10 1.33
CA LYS A 25 10.87 3.96 2.38
C LYS A 25 11.09 2.49 2.72
N ASP A 26 12.35 2.15 2.97
CA ASP A 26 12.71 0.81 3.47
C ASP A 26 12.66 0.81 5.00
N GLU A 27 11.79 -0.01 5.57
CA GLU A 27 11.52 -0.08 7.01
C GLU A 27 12.74 -0.54 7.84
N ASN A 28 13.68 -1.26 7.24
CA ASN A 28 14.83 -1.81 7.97
C ASN A 28 16.01 -0.82 7.99
N THR A 29 16.18 -0.05 6.93
CA THR A 29 17.31 0.87 6.75
C THR A 29 16.94 2.33 6.94
N GLY A 30 15.65 2.66 6.90
CA GLY A 30 15.14 4.04 6.93
C GLY A 30 15.53 4.86 5.70
N LYS A 31 15.99 4.22 4.63
CA LYS A 31 16.42 4.88 3.38
C LYS A 31 15.32 4.81 2.34
N LYS A 32 15.56 5.44 1.18
CA LYS A 32 14.71 5.24 -0.01
C LYS A 32 14.56 3.75 -0.26
N GLY A 33 13.32 3.32 -0.43
CA GLY A 33 12.96 1.93 -0.57
C GLY A 33 11.75 1.77 -1.45
N LEU A 34 11.30 0.53 -1.58
CA LEU A 34 10.18 0.20 -2.44
C LEU A 34 8.84 0.21 -1.69
N GLY A 35 8.86 0.19 -0.36
CA GLY A 35 7.71 -0.18 0.45
C GLY A 35 7.21 0.91 1.40
N PHE A 36 6.60 0.45 2.47
CA PHE A 36 5.96 1.25 3.50
C PHE A 36 6.76 1.16 4.79
N ASP A 37 6.99 2.29 5.45
CA ASP A 37 7.67 2.37 6.75
C ASP A 37 6.78 3.13 7.76
N PRO A 38 6.25 2.46 8.79
CA PRO A 38 6.31 0.99 9.01
C PRO A 38 5.43 0.22 8.01
N SER A 39 5.74 -1.05 7.75
CA SER A 39 4.92 -1.93 6.88
C SER A 39 3.73 -2.57 7.59
N SER A 40 3.60 -2.37 8.90
CA SER A 40 2.49 -2.87 9.72
C SER A 40 2.12 -1.87 10.81
N ILE A 41 0.83 -1.55 10.95
CA ILE A 41 0.30 -0.62 11.96
C ILE A 41 -0.99 -1.15 12.58
N ASN A 42 -1.32 -0.67 13.80
CA ASN A 42 -2.51 -1.07 14.55
C ASN A 42 -3.33 0.14 15.05
N PRO A 43 -3.89 0.96 14.15
CA PRO A 43 -4.70 2.12 14.53
C PRO A 43 -6.06 1.70 15.11
N GLN A 44 -6.61 2.53 16.00
CA GLN A 44 -7.95 2.42 16.54
C GLN A 44 -8.97 3.19 15.68
N VAL A 45 -10.26 2.93 15.91
CA VAL A 45 -11.33 3.68 15.26
C VAL A 45 -11.22 5.17 15.62
N GLY A 46 -11.25 6.02 14.61
CA GLY A 46 -11.08 7.46 14.73
C GLY A 46 -9.64 7.94 14.48
N ASP A 47 -8.65 7.06 14.47
CA ASP A 47 -7.27 7.42 14.10
C ASP A 47 -7.17 7.72 12.59
N THR A 48 -6.14 8.46 12.21
CA THR A 48 -5.84 8.79 10.81
C THR A 48 -4.53 8.16 10.37
N ILE A 49 -4.55 7.42 9.27
CA ILE A 49 -3.36 6.97 8.56
C ILE A 49 -2.93 8.10 7.63
N VAL A 50 -1.69 8.56 7.79
CA VAL A 50 -1.08 9.61 6.96
C VAL A 50 -0.03 8.96 6.07
N PHE A 51 -0.38 8.74 4.81
CA PHE A 51 0.57 8.28 3.80
C PHE A 51 1.43 9.46 3.34
N GLU A 52 2.71 9.49 3.72
CA GLU A 52 3.67 10.53 3.34
C GLU A 52 4.61 9.98 2.26
N PHE A 53 4.57 10.59 1.07
CA PHE A 53 5.23 10.06 -0.12
C PHE A 53 6.66 10.56 -0.20
N ARG A 54 7.61 9.62 -0.18
CA ARG A 54 9.05 9.88 -0.31
C ARG A 54 9.41 10.10 -1.79
N SER A 55 10.63 10.54 -2.04
CA SER A 55 11.19 10.65 -3.39
C SER A 55 10.99 9.37 -4.21
N GLY A 56 10.58 9.51 -5.46
CA GLY A 56 10.22 8.41 -6.33
C GLY A 56 8.76 8.50 -6.76
N SER A 57 8.30 7.49 -7.50
CA SER A 57 6.90 7.34 -7.91
C SER A 57 6.28 6.21 -7.10
N HIS A 58 5.33 6.56 -6.24
CA HIS A 58 4.76 5.67 -5.25
C HIS A 58 3.25 5.88 -5.11
N SER A 59 2.57 4.89 -4.55
CA SER A 59 1.12 4.91 -4.33
C SER A 59 0.75 4.13 -3.06
N ALA A 60 -0.43 4.41 -2.54
CA ALA A 60 -1.10 3.62 -1.53
C ALA A 60 -2.48 3.23 -2.06
N VAL A 61 -2.62 1.97 -2.47
CA VAL A 61 -3.86 1.45 -3.05
C VAL A 61 -4.39 0.31 -2.20
N GLN A 62 -5.66 0.38 -1.81
CA GLN A 62 -6.29 -0.65 -1.01
C GLN A 62 -6.53 -1.91 -1.83
N SER A 63 -6.09 -3.04 -1.31
CA SER A 63 -6.25 -4.36 -1.90
C SER A 63 -6.94 -5.32 -0.92
N THR A 64 -6.76 -6.61 -1.15
CA THR A 64 -7.24 -7.67 -0.25
C THR A 64 -6.08 -8.55 0.15
N PHE A 65 -6.17 -9.19 1.32
CA PHE A 65 -5.16 -10.14 1.79
C PHE A 65 -4.78 -11.20 0.75
N ALA A 66 -5.78 -11.69 0.00
CA ALA A 66 -5.61 -12.74 -1.00
C ALA A 66 -5.12 -12.22 -2.36
N ASN A 67 -5.36 -10.94 -2.69
CA ASN A 67 -4.97 -10.33 -3.96
C ASN A 67 -4.23 -9.02 -3.67
N PRO A 68 -2.99 -9.07 -3.14
CA PRO A 68 -2.25 -7.92 -2.64
C PRO A 68 -1.96 -6.86 -3.71
N CYS A 69 -1.63 -7.29 -4.94
CA CYS A 69 -1.17 -6.39 -6.01
C CYS A 69 -2.27 -5.97 -6.98
N THR A 70 -3.53 -6.05 -6.55
CA THR A 70 -4.69 -5.63 -7.35
C THR A 70 -5.60 -4.76 -6.49
N GLY A 71 -5.99 -3.61 -7.03
CA GLY A 71 -6.92 -2.70 -6.36
C GLY A 71 -8.26 -3.37 -6.07
N SER A 72 -8.76 -3.20 -4.85
CA SER A 72 -10.05 -3.71 -4.39
C SER A 72 -11.23 -2.79 -4.74
N GLY A 73 -10.97 -1.62 -5.33
CA GLY A 73 -11.95 -0.56 -5.57
C GLY A 73 -12.21 0.35 -4.36
N GLY A 74 -11.47 0.16 -3.26
CA GLY A 74 -11.49 1.02 -2.08
C GLY A 74 -10.60 2.26 -2.21
N PHE A 75 -9.92 2.61 -1.12
CA PHE A 75 -9.00 3.76 -1.09
C PHE A 75 -7.90 3.63 -2.15
N ASN A 76 -7.60 4.71 -2.86
CA ASN A 76 -6.52 4.79 -3.83
C ASN A 76 -5.98 6.23 -3.87
N SER A 77 -4.71 6.41 -3.57
CA SER A 77 -4.06 7.73 -3.62
C SER A 77 -3.77 8.22 -5.05
N GLY A 78 -3.78 7.32 -6.03
CA GLY A 78 -3.08 7.44 -7.29
C GLY A 78 -1.56 7.36 -7.11
N VAL A 79 -0.83 7.27 -8.22
CA VAL A 79 0.63 7.41 -8.22
C VAL A 79 1.00 8.87 -8.00
N ILE A 80 1.77 9.12 -6.95
CA ILE A 80 2.34 10.41 -6.60
C ILE A 80 3.84 10.35 -6.86
N THR A 81 4.36 11.31 -7.63
CA THR A 81 5.78 11.41 -7.96
C THR A 81 6.41 12.57 -7.21
N VAL A 82 7.49 12.27 -6.49
CA VAL A 82 8.34 13.23 -5.79
C VAL A 82 9.75 13.18 -6.38
N ASP A 83 10.38 14.34 -6.51
CA ASP A 83 11.71 14.47 -7.13
C ASP A 83 12.78 13.58 -6.46
N ASP A 84 13.49 12.80 -7.27
CA ASP A 84 14.50 11.84 -6.81
C ASP A 84 15.75 12.47 -6.20
N SER A 85 15.98 13.77 -6.39
CA SER A 85 17.10 14.49 -5.76
C SER A 85 16.83 14.82 -4.29
N LEU A 86 15.58 14.77 -3.84
CA LEU A 86 15.23 15.02 -2.44
C LEU A 86 15.75 13.91 -1.52
N GLY A 87 16.12 14.28 -0.30
CA GLY A 87 16.40 13.32 0.77
C GLY A 87 15.16 12.49 1.12
N VAL A 88 15.36 11.30 1.69
CA VAL A 88 14.25 10.41 2.06
C VAL A 88 13.24 11.10 2.99
N ASP A 89 13.72 11.81 4.01
CA ASP A 89 12.87 12.55 4.96
C ASP A 89 12.96 14.07 4.72
N ALA A 90 12.89 14.49 3.45
CA ALA A 90 12.78 15.91 3.13
C ALA A 90 11.52 16.52 3.78
N PRO A 91 11.54 17.81 4.15
CA PRO A 91 10.35 18.48 4.67
C PRO A 91 9.28 18.63 3.57
N ASP A 92 8.03 18.84 4.00
CA ASP A 92 6.89 19.21 3.15
C ASP A 92 6.58 18.21 2.02
N LEU A 93 6.81 16.92 2.29
CA LEU A 93 6.47 15.84 1.36
C LEU A 93 4.95 15.71 1.20
N PRO A 94 4.46 15.30 0.01
CA PRO A 94 3.03 15.11 -0.22
C PRO A 94 2.44 14.09 0.73
N THR A 95 1.21 14.36 1.19
CA THR A 95 0.49 13.42 2.06
C THR A 95 -0.93 13.15 1.56
N VAL A 96 -1.40 11.92 1.73
CA VAL A 96 -2.82 11.55 1.60
C VAL A 96 -3.26 10.89 2.90
N ARG A 97 -4.50 11.16 3.32
CA ARG A 97 -5.03 10.76 4.64
C ARG A 97 -6.19 9.81 4.51
N LEU A 98 -6.24 8.81 5.39
CA LEU A 98 -7.35 7.87 5.53
C LEU A 98 -7.76 7.78 6.99
N VAL A 99 -9.03 8.10 7.28
CA VAL A 99 -9.61 7.92 8.62
C VAL A 99 -10.01 6.45 8.81
N VAL A 100 -9.63 5.87 9.93
CA VAL A 100 -9.94 4.50 10.30
C VAL A 100 -11.34 4.43 10.90
N ASN A 101 -12.26 3.77 10.19
CA ASN A 101 -13.67 3.69 10.59
C ASN A 101 -14.03 2.43 11.37
N ASP A 102 -13.20 1.39 11.28
CA ASP A 102 -13.35 0.14 12.01
C ASP A 102 -11.97 -0.50 12.26
N THR A 103 -11.94 -1.56 13.07
CA THR A 103 -10.70 -2.28 13.40
C THR A 103 -10.48 -3.51 12.52
N GLN A 104 -11.20 -3.64 11.39
CA GLN A 104 -10.97 -4.76 10.47
C GLN A 104 -9.62 -4.61 9.77
N PRO A 105 -8.98 -5.71 9.35
CA PRO A 105 -7.74 -5.64 8.61
C PRO A 105 -7.90 -4.88 7.30
N LEU A 106 -7.04 -3.88 7.06
CA LEU A 106 -6.92 -3.21 5.77
C LEU A 106 -5.56 -3.53 5.15
N TRP A 107 -5.54 -3.63 3.84
CA TRP A 107 -4.40 -4.12 3.06
C TRP A 107 -4.10 -3.11 1.98
N PHE A 108 -2.85 -2.66 1.90
CA PHE A 108 -2.43 -1.69 0.89
C PHE A 108 -1.19 -2.16 0.16
N PHE A 109 -1.04 -1.69 -1.08
CA PHE A 109 0.15 -1.93 -1.89
C PHE A 109 0.56 -0.69 -2.66
N ASP A 110 1.80 -0.69 -3.12
CA ASP A 110 2.29 0.26 -4.11
C ASP A 110 2.14 -0.32 -5.53
N GLU A 111 1.28 0.30 -6.33
CA GLU A 111 1.01 -0.05 -7.73
C GLU A 111 2.12 0.39 -8.69
N ALA A 112 2.99 1.33 -8.28
CA ALA A 112 4.02 1.87 -9.15
C ALA A 112 5.05 0.80 -9.51
N GLY A 113 5.48 0.75 -10.78
CA GLY A 113 6.67 0.03 -11.23
C GLY A 113 6.77 -1.48 -10.85
N GLY A 114 5.64 -2.13 -10.54
CA GLY A 114 5.62 -3.50 -10.04
C GLY A 114 6.25 -3.69 -8.66
N LEU A 115 6.30 -2.63 -7.84
CA LEU A 115 6.89 -2.64 -6.49
C LEU A 115 6.16 -3.60 -5.55
N CYS A 116 4.84 -3.77 -5.70
CA CYS A 116 4.08 -4.72 -4.90
C CYS A 116 4.64 -6.16 -4.96
N ASN A 117 4.98 -6.65 -6.15
CA ASN A 117 5.55 -8.00 -6.31
C ASN A 117 6.99 -8.12 -5.73
N LYS A 118 7.54 -7.02 -5.22
CA LYS A 118 8.81 -6.97 -4.48
C LYS A 118 8.59 -6.75 -2.97
N GLY A 119 7.36 -6.88 -2.49
CA GLY A 119 7.00 -6.76 -1.09
C GLY A 119 6.62 -5.33 -0.64
N ALA A 120 6.30 -4.43 -1.58
CA ALA A 120 5.80 -3.09 -1.26
C ALA A 120 4.33 -3.14 -0.84
N VAL A 121 4.11 -3.57 0.40
CA VAL A 121 2.78 -3.73 0.99
C VAL A 121 2.72 -3.18 2.42
N LEU A 122 1.54 -2.73 2.82
CA LEU A 122 1.22 -2.28 4.18
C LEU A 122 0.04 -3.09 4.73
N SER A 123 0.21 -3.55 5.97
CA SER A 123 -0.82 -4.24 6.74
C SER A 123 -1.35 -3.32 7.84
N VAL A 124 -2.66 -3.11 7.89
CA VAL A 124 -3.30 -2.30 8.94
C VAL A 124 -4.21 -3.22 9.74
N ASN A 125 -4.03 -3.25 11.05
CA ASN A 125 -4.74 -4.16 11.95
C ASN A 125 -4.67 -5.65 11.51
N PRO A 126 -3.48 -6.19 11.16
CA PRO A 126 -3.37 -7.61 10.83
C PRO A 126 -3.76 -8.50 12.01
N SER A 127 -4.18 -9.73 11.71
CA SER A 127 -4.55 -10.73 12.71
C SER A 127 -3.54 -11.88 12.75
N ILE A 128 -3.67 -12.78 13.71
CA ILE A 128 -2.80 -13.96 13.80
C ILE A 128 -2.97 -14.87 12.56
N THR A 129 -4.18 -14.96 12.00
CA THR A 129 -4.48 -15.80 10.82
C THR A 129 -4.21 -15.09 9.50
N GLN A 130 -4.24 -13.75 9.49
CA GLN A 130 -3.85 -12.91 8.37
C GLN A 130 -2.74 -11.97 8.85
N SER A 131 -1.51 -12.48 8.87
CA SER A 131 -0.34 -11.72 9.32
C SER A 131 0.22 -10.85 8.20
N ASP A 132 0.95 -9.81 8.61
CA ASP A 132 1.75 -8.96 7.73
C ASP A 132 2.78 -9.76 6.92
N ALA A 133 3.46 -10.71 7.56
CA ALA A 133 4.40 -11.60 6.89
C ALA A 133 3.74 -12.45 5.80
N ALA A 134 2.53 -12.96 6.06
CA ALA A 134 1.78 -13.74 5.07
C ALA A 134 1.28 -12.85 3.92
N PHE A 135 0.86 -11.61 4.22
CA PHE A 135 0.46 -10.66 3.20
C PHE A 135 1.61 -10.29 2.26
N LYS A 136 2.80 -10.03 2.82
CA LYS A 136 4.03 -9.80 2.05
C LYS A 136 4.40 -11.00 1.18
N ALA A 137 4.32 -12.21 1.72
CA ALA A 137 4.57 -13.44 0.95
C ALA A 137 3.55 -13.63 -0.20
N ASN A 138 2.27 -13.31 0.02
CA ASN A 138 1.26 -13.33 -1.03
C ASN A 138 1.63 -12.36 -2.16
N ALA A 139 2.15 -11.18 -1.82
CA ALA A 139 2.55 -10.16 -2.80
C ALA A 139 3.74 -10.62 -3.64
N GLU A 140 4.79 -11.13 -2.99
CA GLU A 140 6.01 -11.61 -3.65
C GLU A 140 5.78 -12.85 -4.53
N SER A 141 4.79 -13.68 -4.19
CA SER A 141 4.44 -14.87 -4.98
C SER A 141 3.63 -14.55 -6.25
N GLY A 142 3.10 -13.32 -6.39
CA GLY A 142 2.19 -12.97 -7.49
C GLY A 142 0.87 -13.76 -7.47
N THR A 143 0.53 -14.36 -6.33
CA THR A 143 -0.70 -15.14 -6.20
C THR A 143 -1.88 -14.17 -6.12
N ALA A 144 -2.58 -13.99 -7.24
CA ALA A 144 -3.96 -13.56 -7.20
C ALA A 144 -4.75 -14.73 -6.59
N GLY A 145 -5.02 -14.68 -5.30
CA GLY A 145 -5.74 -15.73 -4.59
C GLY A 145 -7.09 -15.97 -5.27
N SER A 146 -7.19 -17.10 -5.98
CA SER A 146 -8.46 -17.72 -6.32
C SER A 146 -9.21 -17.93 -5.02
N SER A 147 -10.15 -17.04 -4.72
CA SER A 147 -11.22 -17.31 -3.78
C SER A 147 -11.95 -18.53 -4.30
N GLY A 148 -11.67 -19.70 -3.72
CA GLY A 148 -12.42 -20.92 -3.96
C GLY A 148 -13.86 -20.71 -3.53
N SER A 149 -14.71 -20.31 -4.47
CA SER A 149 -16.13 -20.59 -4.38
C SER A 149 -16.29 -22.09 -4.57
N ALA A 150 -16.44 -22.82 -3.47
CA ALA A 150 -16.97 -24.16 -3.50
C ALA A 150 -18.41 -24.09 -4.02
N ALA A 151 -18.60 -24.43 -5.30
CA ALA A 151 -19.86 -24.91 -5.82
C ALA A 151 -19.57 -26.25 -6.49
N SER A 152 -19.82 -27.32 -5.75
CA SER A 152 -20.08 -28.64 -6.33
C SER A 152 -21.31 -28.54 -7.20
N ASP A 153 -21.24 -28.93 -8.47
CA ASP A 153 -21.99 -30.09 -8.96
C ASP A 153 -21.46 -30.57 -10.32
N ASP A 154 -21.81 -31.81 -10.58
CA ASP A 154 -21.13 -32.81 -11.38
C ASP A 154 -21.54 -32.79 -12.87
N THR A 155 -20.67 -33.39 -13.68
CA THR A 155 -20.59 -33.63 -15.14
C THR A 155 -21.82 -34.25 -15.88
N PRO A 156 -21.76 -34.66 -17.19
CA PRO A 156 -21.18 -34.10 -18.44
C PRO A 156 -22.10 -34.25 -19.71
N LYS A 157 -21.62 -33.80 -20.89
CA LYS A 157 -21.61 -34.50 -22.21
C LYS A 157 -22.15 -33.74 -23.46
N SER A 158 -21.22 -33.54 -24.42
CA SER A 158 -21.21 -33.61 -25.92
C SER A 158 -22.44 -33.16 -26.74
N THR A 159 -22.38 -32.63 -27.98
CA THR A 159 -21.60 -32.95 -29.21
C THR A 159 -21.98 -31.94 -30.32
N SER A 160 -21.08 -31.78 -31.31
CA SER A 160 -21.32 -31.53 -32.75
C SER A 160 -21.77 -30.16 -33.32
N ASP A 161 -20.82 -29.62 -34.10
CA ASP A 161 -20.88 -29.25 -35.54
C ASP A 161 -21.80 -28.15 -36.10
N ASP A 162 -21.12 -27.43 -37.00
CA ASP A 162 -21.54 -26.80 -38.26
C ASP A 162 -21.86 -25.30 -38.34
N ALA A 163 -21.12 -24.67 -39.25
CA ALA A 163 -21.37 -23.36 -39.83
C ALA A 163 -22.46 -23.49 -40.92
N PRO A 164 -23.12 -22.40 -41.35
CA PRO A 164 -22.60 -21.72 -42.54
C PRO A 164 -22.81 -20.19 -42.58
N LYS A 165 -22.30 -19.65 -43.68
CA LYS A 165 -21.95 -18.27 -44.06
C LYS A 165 -23.11 -17.48 -44.72
N SER A 166 -22.96 -16.14 -44.73
CA SER A 166 -23.45 -15.14 -45.73
C SER A 166 -24.85 -14.51 -45.47
N THR A 167 -25.19 -13.24 -45.72
CA THR A 167 -24.52 -12.01 -46.23
C THR A 167 -25.51 -10.82 -46.12
N SER A 168 -24.96 -9.59 -46.16
CA SER A 168 -25.57 -8.28 -46.47
C SER A 168 -25.96 -7.44 -45.25
N GLY A 169 -25.53 -6.20 -45.04
CA GLY A 169 -24.78 -5.26 -45.89
C GLY A 169 -25.29 -3.85 -45.61
N SER A 170 -24.40 -2.89 -45.32
CA SER A 170 -24.46 -1.51 -45.83
C SER A 170 -23.33 -0.65 -45.27
N ALA A 171 -22.85 0.23 -46.16
CA ALA A 171 -21.61 0.97 -46.11
C ALA A 171 -21.79 2.43 -45.72
N SER A 172 -20.72 3.02 -45.17
CA SER A 172 -20.18 4.38 -45.42
C SER A 172 -19.11 4.62 -44.36
N GLY A 173 -17.88 5.05 -44.63
CA GLY A 173 -17.32 5.70 -45.82
C GLY A 173 -16.51 6.91 -45.35
N SER A 174 -15.26 7.02 -45.83
CA SER A 174 -14.31 8.13 -45.70
C SER A 174 -13.46 8.16 -44.41
N GLY A 175 -12.12 8.23 -44.43
CA GLY A 175 -11.14 8.37 -45.50
C GLY A 175 -9.91 9.14 -45.00
N SER A 176 -8.71 8.62 -45.32
CA SER A 176 -7.42 9.34 -45.48
C SER A 176 -6.69 9.85 -44.22
N ALA A 177 -5.36 9.79 -44.06
CA ALA A 177 -4.27 9.23 -44.86
C ALA A 177 -2.95 9.13 -44.03
N THR A 178 -2.08 8.20 -44.45
CA THR A 178 -0.60 8.19 -44.49
C THR A 178 0.23 9.11 -43.58
N SER A 179 1.24 8.54 -42.89
CA SER A 179 2.66 8.65 -43.32
C SER A 179 3.62 7.92 -42.36
N SER A 180 4.46 7.12 -42.99
CA SER A 180 5.67 6.46 -42.49
C SER A 180 6.79 7.44 -42.13
N VAL A 181 7.55 7.16 -41.07
CA VAL A 181 8.98 7.50 -40.99
C VAL A 181 9.77 6.41 -40.26
N THR A 182 10.88 6.07 -40.88
CA THR A 182 11.95 5.16 -40.50
C THR A 182 13.05 5.87 -39.69
N GLY A 183 13.78 5.13 -38.85
CA GLY A 183 15.11 5.50 -38.33
C GLY A 183 15.38 4.84 -36.97
N SER A 184 16.13 3.75 -36.88
CA SER A 184 17.61 3.61 -36.93
C SER A 184 18.34 4.04 -35.64
N GLY A 185 18.84 3.03 -34.92
CA GLY A 185 20.21 3.02 -34.35
C GLY A 185 20.45 3.65 -32.98
N SER A 186 20.83 2.84 -31.98
CA SER A 186 22.23 2.70 -31.50
C SER A 186 22.30 2.07 -30.11
N SER A 187 23.34 1.26 -29.94
CA SER A 187 23.71 0.46 -28.76
C SER A 187 24.57 1.29 -27.76
N PRO A 188 25.25 0.73 -26.73
CA PRO A 188 24.93 0.92 -25.32
C PRO A 188 26.07 1.62 -24.54
N SER A 189 25.99 1.55 -23.21
CA SER A 189 27.08 1.62 -22.23
C SER A 189 27.13 2.89 -21.38
N GLN A 190 27.04 2.73 -20.07
CA GLN A 190 27.96 3.31 -19.09
C GLN A 190 27.75 2.67 -17.72
N THR A 191 28.79 1.95 -17.28
CA THR A 191 29.00 1.36 -15.96
C THR A 191 29.36 2.44 -14.91
N PRO A 192 29.09 2.20 -13.61
CA PRO A 192 29.30 3.17 -12.53
C PRO A 192 30.74 3.16 -11.96
N PRO A 193 31.16 4.23 -11.24
CA PRO A 193 32.48 4.33 -10.61
C PRO A 193 32.61 3.52 -9.30
N PRO A 194 33.84 3.20 -8.86
CA PRO A 194 34.09 2.37 -7.68
C PRO A 194 34.06 3.13 -6.34
N ASN A 195 33.71 2.35 -5.31
CA ASN A 195 33.60 2.67 -3.89
C ASN A 195 34.86 3.32 -3.28
N GLY A 196 34.64 4.37 -2.48
CA GLY A 196 35.59 4.93 -1.50
C GLY A 196 34.96 4.94 -0.11
N ALA A 197 35.71 4.45 0.89
CA ALA A 197 35.23 4.07 2.21
C ALA A 197 35.32 5.18 3.28
N LYS A 198 34.70 4.87 4.44
CA LYS A 198 34.81 5.47 5.79
C LYS A 198 34.00 6.79 5.92
N HIS A 199 33.13 6.97 6.92
CA HIS A 199 33.49 7.28 8.32
C HIS A 199 32.38 6.92 9.32
N PHE A 200 32.81 6.61 10.53
CA PHE A 200 32.05 6.36 11.76
C PHE A 200 31.49 7.66 12.36
N ALA A 201 30.26 7.63 12.87
CA ALA A 201 29.74 8.38 14.04
C ALA A 201 28.24 8.01 14.20
N ALA A 202 27.80 7.25 15.21
CA ALA A 202 27.58 7.63 16.61
C ALA A 202 26.37 8.56 16.83
N GLY A 203 25.33 8.03 17.48
CA GLY A 203 24.51 8.78 18.45
C GLY A 203 23.02 9.01 18.13
N GLY A 204 22.15 8.72 19.11
CA GLY A 204 20.77 9.24 19.20
C GLY A 204 19.71 8.15 19.41
N ALA A 205 19.64 7.49 20.57
CA ALA A 205 18.85 7.89 21.76
C ALA A 205 17.33 7.67 21.60
N TYR A 206 16.89 6.50 22.07
CA TYR A 206 15.48 6.14 22.28
C TYR A 206 14.91 6.94 23.46
N GLY A 207 13.97 7.83 23.18
CA GLY A 207 13.18 8.53 24.20
C GLY A 207 12.04 7.64 24.71
N ILE A 208 12.29 6.87 25.77
CA ILE A 208 11.23 6.20 26.53
C ILE A 208 10.64 7.23 27.50
N SER A 209 9.45 7.78 27.18
CA SER A 209 8.69 8.57 28.14
C SER A 209 8.05 7.66 29.18
N ILE A 210 8.62 7.64 30.38
CA ILE A 210 8.06 6.95 31.54
C ILE A 210 7.03 7.89 32.18
N VAL A 211 5.75 7.61 32.01
CA VAL A 211 4.69 8.28 32.78
C VAL A 211 4.71 7.68 34.18
N ALA A 212 5.24 8.43 35.15
CA ALA A 212 5.20 8.05 36.55
C ALA A 212 3.76 8.18 37.09
N ALA A 213 3.10 7.06 37.34
CA ALA A 213 1.87 7.01 38.11
C ALA A 213 2.19 7.15 39.61
N LEU A 214 1.90 8.31 40.19
CA LEU A 214 1.87 8.46 41.65
C LEU A 214 0.60 7.80 42.20
N TRP A 215 0.78 6.73 42.97
CA TRP A 215 -0.15 6.31 44.00
C TRP A 215 0.52 6.51 45.35
N ALA A 216 -0.07 7.33 46.22
CA ALA A 216 0.22 7.30 47.64
C ALA A 216 -1.12 7.35 48.40
N LEU A 217 -1.42 6.25 49.08
CA LEU A 217 -2.43 6.18 50.12
C LEU A 217 -2.03 7.07 51.30
N LEU A 218 -2.99 7.85 51.80
CA LEU A 218 -3.27 8.11 53.21
C LEU A 218 -4.66 8.74 53.33
#